data_AF-A0A2P6FG55-F1
#
_entry.id   AF-A0A2P6FG55-F1
#
_cell.length_a   1.000
_cell.length_b   1.000
_cell.length_c   1.000
_cell.angle_alpha   90.00
_cell.angle_beta   90.00
_cell.angle_gamma   90.00
#
_symmetry.space_group_name_H-M   'P 1'
#
loop_
_entity.id
_entity.type
_entity.pdbx_description
1 polymer ?
#
loop_
_entity_poly.entity_id
_entity_poly.type
_entity_poly.pdbx_seq_one_letter_code
_entity_poly.pdbx_strand_id
1 'polypeptide(L)' 'MNKRYLLVINTKYTTNTLFFYTLEEAKITAEENSSFRTTIIDLENENIKWQGYE' A
#
# COMPACT_ATOMS: atom_id res chain seq x y z
N MET A 1 1.48 -18.68 -0.45
CA MET A 1 1.64 -17.47 0.40
C MET A 1 0.33 -16.70 0.26
N ASN A 2 -0.25 -16.17 1.35
CA ASN A 2 -1.45 -15.33 1.19
C ASN A 2 -1.03 -14.03 0.50
N LYS A 3 -1.77 -13.62 -0.53
CA LYS A 3 -1.49 -12.43 -1.33
C LYS A 3 -1.41 -11.19 -0.43
N ARG A 4 -0.31 -10.43 -0.55
CA ARG A 4 -0.04 -9.25 0.29
C ARG A 4 -0.11 -7.96 -0.53
N TYR A 5 -0.66 -6.94 0.10
CA TYR A 5 -0.79 -5.60 -0.44
C TYR A 5 -0.06 -4.61 0.47
N LEU A 6 0.48 -3.55 -0.11
CA LEU A 6 1.02 -2.41 0.61
C LEU A 6 0.00 -1.27 0.54
N LEU A 7 -0.40 -0.72 1.69
CA LEU A 7 -1.17 0.51 1.74
C LEU A 7 -0.21 1.68 1.94
N VAL A 8 -0.20 2.60 0.98
CA VAL A 8 0.56 3.84 1.05
C VAL A 8 -0.39 4.98 1.42
N ILE A 9 -0.17 5.58 2.59
CA ILE A 9 -0.92 6.75 3.03
C ILE A 9 -0.02 7.97 2.88
N ASN A 10 -0.36 8.85 1.94
CA ASN A 10 0.34 10.12 1.75
C ASN A 10 -0.35 11.23 2.54
N THR A 11 0.40 11.80 3.46
CA THR A 11 0.05 13.03 4.15
C THR A 11 0.87 14.19 3.57
N LYS A 12 0.59 15.42 4.01
CA LYS A 12 1.35 16.60 3.59
C LYS A 12 2.85 16.52 3.95
N TYR A 13 3.21 15.74 4.97
CA TYR A 13 4.55 15.75 5.55
C TYR A 13 5.25 14.39 5.50
N THR A 14 4.50 13.29 5.36
CA THR A 14 5.04 11.93 5.44
C THR A 14 4.26 10.96 4.56
N THR A 15 4.95 9.90 4.15
CA THR A 15 4.37 8.71 3.52
C THR A 15 4.46 7.56 4.51
N ASN A 16 3.34 6.95 4.86
CA ASN A 16 3.30 5.80 5.78
C ASN A 16 2.99 4.51 5.01
N THR A 17 3.86 3.49 5.18
CA THR A 17 3.80 2.19 4.48
C THR A 17 4.23 1.02 5.36
N LEU A 18 4.09 1.13 6.68
CA LEU A 18 4.78 0.23 7.63
C LEU A 18 4.22 -1.20 7.71
N PHE A 19 3.11 -1.50 7.03
CA PHE A 19 2.40 -2.77 7.18
C PHE A 19 2.05 -3.44 5.85
N PHE A 20 2.03 -4.77 5.88
CA PHE A 20 1.48 -5.61 4.81
C PHE A 20 0.06 -6.01 5.17
N TYR A 21 -0.84 -5.93 4.20
CA TYR A 21 -2.27 -6.17 4.36
C TYR A 21 -2.77 -7.25 3.41
N THR A 22 -3.89 -7.87 3.75
CA THR A 22 -4.78 -8.45 2.74
C THR A 22 -5.48 -7.33 1.95
N LEU A 23 -6.12 -7.68 0.83
CA LEU A 23 -6.87 -6.68 0.04
C LEU A 23 -8.02 -6.05 0.85
N GLU A 24 -8.68 -6.85 1.68
CA GLU A 24 -9.82 -6.42 2.47
C GLU A 24 -9.39 -5.46 3.58
N GLU A 25 -8.37 -5.82 4.35
CA GLU A 25 -7.81 -4.92 5.38
C GLU A 25 -7.30 -3.62 4.75
N ALA A 26 -6.63 -3.68 3.60
CA ALA A 26 -6.14 -2.49 2.91
C ALA A 26 -7.28 -1.54 2.50
N LYS A 27 -8.42 -2.07 2.04
CA LYS A 27 -9.61 -1.28 1.69
C LYS A 27 -10.25 -0.64 2.91
N ILE A 28 -10.45 -1.42 3.97
CA ILE A 28 -11.05 -0.92 5.23
C ILE A 28 -10.17 0.21 5.80
N THR A 29 -8.86 -0.02 5.94
CA THR A 29 -7.94 1.00 6.46
C THR A 29 -7.87 2.23 5.54
N ALA A 30 -7.98 2.05 4.22
CA ALA A 30 -8.04 3.18 3.29
C ALA A 30 -9.31 4.03 3.45
N GLU A 31 -10.47 3.40 3.70
CA GLU A 31 -11.73 4.09 3.97
C GLU A 31 -11.69 4.86 5.30
N GLU A 32 -11.15 4.24 6.35
CA GLU A 32 -10.93 4.89 7.65
C GLU A 32 -10.01 6.12 7.54
N ASN A 33 -9.04 6.06 6.60
CA ASN A 33 -8.10 7.14 6.31
C ASN A 33 -8.50 7.96 5.08
N SER A 34 -9.79 8.00 4.72
CA SER A 34 -10.33 8.69 3.53
C SER A 34 -10.03 10.20 3.47
N SER A 35 -9.66 10.81 4.60
CA SER A 35 -9.18 12.20 4.67
C SER A 35 -7.80 12.39 4.03
N PHE A 36 -7.06 11.30 3.77
CA PHE A 36 -5.73 11.30 3.18
C PHE A 36 -5.74 10.64 1.80
N ARG A 37 -4.73 10.96 0.98
CA ARG A 37 -4.55 10.28 -0.30
C ARG A 37 -3.92 8.92 -0.05
N THR A 38 -4.70 7.87 -0.19
CA THR A 38 -4.25 6.49 -0.04
C THR A 38 -4.00 5.82 -1.39
N THR A 39 -3.12 4.84 -1.45
CA THR A 39 -2.82 4.03 -2.64
C THR A 39 -2.56 2.60 -2.21
N ILE A 40 -3.27 1.65 -2.80
CA ILE A 40 -3.09 0.22 -2.53
C ILE A 40 -2.23 -0.36 -3.66
N ILE A 41 -1.12 -1.00 -3.28
CA ILE A 41 -0.17 -1.61 -4.21
C ILE A 41 -0.23 -3.13 -4.04
N ASP A 42 -0.46 -3.84 -5.14
CA ASP A 42 -0.38 -5.29 -5.21
C ASP A 42 1.08 -5.72 -5.37
N LEU A 43 1.67 -6.30 -4.33
CA LEU A 43 3.09 -6.68 -4.32
C LEU A 43 3.39 -7.93 -5.16
N GLU A 44 2.37 -8.70 -5.53
CA GLU A 44 2.51 -9.87 -6.41
C GLU A 44 2.21 -9.52 -7.88
N ASN A 45 1.97 -8.24 -8.18
CA ASN A 45 1.79 -7.78 -9.56
C ASN A 45 3.12 -7.93 -10.32
N GLU A 46 3.13 -8.83 -11.31
CA GLU A 46 4.26 -9.13 -12.18
C GLU A 46 4.81 -7.92 -12.96
N ASN A 47 4.01 -6.86 -13.08
CA ASN A 47 4.43 -5.60 -13.71
C ASN A 47 5.21 -4.69 -12.76
N ILE A 48 5.19 -4.93 -11.45
CA ILE A 48 5.99 -4.19 -10.48
C ILE A 48 7.39 -4.79 -10.47
N LYS A 49 8.31 -4.13 -11.15
CA LYS A 49 9.74 -4.46 -11.16
C LYS A 49 10.49 -3.52 -10.23
N TRP A 50 11.43 -4.04 -9.45
CA TRP A 50 12.38 -3.22 -8.69
C TRP A 50 13.10 -2.25 -9.64
N GLN A 51 13.12 -0.96 -9.29
CA GLN A 51 13.76 0.11 -10.06
C GLN A 51 15.00 0.68 -9.35
N GLY A 52 15.43 0.07 -8.24
CA GLY A 52 16.65 0.47 -7.56
C GLY A 52 17.90 -0.12 -8.21
N TYR A 53 19.05 0.49 -7.95
CA TYR A 53 20.34 -0.11 -8.25
C TYR A 53 20.64 -1.26 -7.29
N GLU A 54 21.28 -2.32 -7.78
CA GLU A 54 21.82 -3.43 -6.98
C GLU A 54 23.11 -3.02 -6.25
#